data_AF-A0A9E3BUX0-F1
#
_entry.id   AF-A0A9E3BUX0-F1
#
_cell.length_a   1.000
_cell.length_b   1.000
_cell.length_c   1.000
_cell.angle_alpha   90.00
_cell.angle_beta   90.00
_cell.angle_gamma   90.00
#
_symmetry.space_group_name_H-M   'P 1'
#
loop_
_entity.id
_entity.type
_entity.pdbx_description
1 polymer ?
#
loop_
_entity_poly.entity_id
_entity_poly.type
_entity_poly.pdbx_seq_one_letter_code
_entity_poly.pdbx_strand_id
1 'polypeptide(L)'
;MSTRRRPLPQSAAIALDVIADVGAREIRLHDFELRMHQRGCGSRAVSDALKAFERRGWHTVSGGMLCVSDAALDAARNGTGLHMRKPNRGKRRRMMPNLF
;
A
#
# COMPACT_ATOMS: atom_id res chain seq x y z
N MET A 1 15.66 -18.82 -1.46
CA MET A 1 15.41 -18.17 -0.14
C MET A 1 14.21 -17.26 -0.27
N SER A 2 13.04 -17.73 0.17
CA SER A 2 11.78 -16.98 0.10
C SER A 2 11.76 -15.99 1.27
N THR A 3 12.08 -14.73 1.02
CA THR A 3 11.90 -13.66 2.02
C THR A 3 10.40 -13.58 2.30
N ARG A 4 9.95 -14.23 3.37
CA ARG A 4 8.56 -14.20 3.84
C ARG A 4 8.21 -12.73 4.08
N ARG A 5 7.59 -12.08 3.10
CA ARG A 5 7.05 -10.72 3.23
C ARG A 5 6.01 -10.80 4.34
N ARG A 6 6.35 -10.27 5.52
CA ARG A 6 5.42 -10.25 6.65
C ARG A 6 4.13 -9.58 6.17
N PRO A 7 2.97 -10.21 6.40
CA PRO A 7 1.69 -9.57 6.07
C PRO A 7 1.64 -8.22 6.77
N LEU A 8 1.09 -7.22 6.08
CA LEU A 8 0.86 -5.92 6.69
C LEU A 8 -0.06 -6.11 7.90
N PRO A 9 0.20 -5.39 9.02
CA PRO A 9 -0.73 -5.41 10.13
C PRO A 9 -2.10 -4.93 9.65
N GLN A 10 -3.17 -5.48 10.24
CA GLN A 10 -4.55 -5.19 9.82
C GLN A 10 -4.84 -3.69 9.78
N SER A 11 -4.30 -2.92 10.72
CA SER A 11 -4.42 -1.46 10.76
C SER A 11 -3.78 -0.76 9.56
N ALA A 12 -2.67 -1.28 9.03
CA ALA A 12 -2.02 -0.76 7.84
C ALA A 12 -2.79 -1.11 6.55
N ALA A 13 -3.48 -2.25 6.52
CA ALA A 13 -4.38 -2.58 5.42
C ALA A 13 -5.59 -1.64 5.40
N ILE A 14 -6.24 -1.42 6.55
CA ILE A 14 -7.36 -0.47 6.69
C ILE A 14 -6.92 0.95 6.31
N ALA A 15 -5.72 1.37 6.71
CA ALA A 15 -5.15 2.65 6.32
C ALA A 15 -4.97 2.80 4.80
N LEU A 16 -4.52 1.76 4.11
CA LEU A 16 -4.45 1.77 2.64
C LEU A 16 -5.83 1.83 2.02
N ASP A 17 -6.82 1.12 2.57
CA ASP A 17 -8.20 1.22 2.09
C ASP A 17 -8.76 2.64 2.29
N VAL A 18 -8.36 3.36 3.36
CA VAL A 18 -8.79 4.76 3.57
C VAL A 18 -8.17 5.65 2.50
N ILE A 19 -6.88 5.45 2.21
CA ILE A 19 -6.16 6.19 1.17
C ILE A 19 -6.76 5.90 -0.22
N ALA A 20 -7.09 4.63 -0.52
CA ALA A 20 -7.71 4.23 -1.78
C ALA A 20 -9.07 4.89 -1.98
N ASP A 21 -9.89 4.92 -0.93
CA ASP A 21 -11.22 5.52 -0.90
C ASP A 21 -11.18 7.05 -1.07
N VAL A 22 -10.21 7.72 -0.43
CA VAL A 22 -10.02 9.17 -0.61
C VAL A 22 -9.45 9.49 -2.00
N GLY A 23 -8.51 8.68 -2.49
CA GLY A 23 -7.91 8.84 -3.82
C GLY A 23 -7.04 10.09 -3.99
N ALA A 24 -6.76 10.83 -2.92
CA ALA A 24 -5.96 12.05 -2.92
C ALA A 24 -4.56 11.83 -2.36
N ARG A 25 -3.60 12.62 -2.85
CA ARG A 25 -2.21 12.66 -2.33
C ARG A 25 -2.10 13.39 -1.00
N GLU A 26 -3.06 14.22 -0.68
CA GLU A 26 -3.04 15.04 0.52
C GLU A 26 -4.38 14.88 1.23
N ILE A 27 -4.32 14.41 2.47
CA ILE A 27 -5.49 14.11 3.29
C ILE A 27 -5.30 14.83 4.60
N ARG A 28 -6.31 15.53 5.12
CA ARG A 28 -6.22 16.08 6.48
C ARG A 28 -6.00 14.93 7.45
N LEU A 29 -5.01 15.04 8.33
CA LEU A 29 -4.65 13.99 9.27
C LEU A 29 -5.87 13.62 10.12
N HIS A 30 -6.59 14.62 10.63
CA HIS A 30 -7.82 14.42 11.39
C HIS A 30 -8.88 13.60 10.61
N ASP A 31 -9.08 13.88 9.33
CA ASP A 31 -10.08 13.18 8.51
C ASP A 31 -9.65 11.73 8.25
N PHE A 32 -8.34 11.50 8.08
CA PHE A 32 -7.78 10.16 7.98
C PHE A 32 -7.98 9.35 9.27
N GLU A 33 -7.68 9.94 10.43
CA GLU A 33 -7.89 9.31 11.74
C GLU A 33 -9.36 9.00 11.98
N LEU A 34 -10.26 9.94 11.67
CA LEU A 34 -11.70 9.76 11.79
C LEU A 34 -12.20 8.58 10.93
N ARG A 35 -11.78 8.49 9.67
CA ARG A 35 -12.15 7.37 8.78
C ARG A 35 -11.59 6.03 9.26
N MET A 36 -10.37 6.01 9.82
CA MET A 36 -9.81 4.81 10.44
C MET A 36 -10.64 4.38 11.66
N HIS A 37 -11.06 5.32 12.50
CA HIS A 37 -11.92 5.06 13.66
C HIS A 37 -13.29 4.52 13.26
N GLN A 38 -13.90 5.06 12.21
CA GLN A 38 -15.17 4.55 11.66
C GLN A 38 -15.07 3.11 11.15
N ARG A 39 -13.86 2.63 10.83
CA ARG A 39 -13.57 1.24 10.46
C ARG A 39 -13.13 0.36 11.63
N GLY A 40 -13.29 0.84 12.86
CA GLY A 40 -13.00 0.09 14.09
C GLY A 40 -11.53 0.10 14.52
N CYS A 41 -10.66 0.93 13.91
CA CYS A 41 -9.30 1.09 14.40
C CYS A 41 -9.27 2.05 15.60
N GLY A 42 -8.81 1.60 16.77
CA GLY A 42 -8.53 2.48 17.90
C GLY A 42 -7.27 3.34 17.67
N SER A 43 -7.06 4.37 18.49
CA SER A 43 -5.98 5.37 18.28
C SER A 43 -4.59 4.74 18.26
N ARG A 44 -4.40 3.67 19.04
CA ARG A 44 -3.15 2.87 19.02
C ARG A 44 -2.92 2.19 17.67
N ALA A 45 -3.96 1.60 17.09
CA ALA A 45 -3.89 0.96 15.78
C ALA A 45 -3.61 1.97 14.66
N VAL A 46 -4.18 3.18 14.77
CA VAL A 46 -3.89 4.31 13.87
C VAL A 46 -2.42 4.72 13.96
N SER A 47 -1.90 4.92 15.17
CA SER A 47 -0.49 5.25 15.39
C SER A 47 0.45 4.17 14.84
N ASP A 48 0.12 2.90 15.05
CA ASP A 48 0.90 1.77 14.53
C ASP A 48 0.88 1.72 12.98
N ALA A 49 -0.25 2.04 12.35
CA ALA A 49 -0.37 2.13 10.90
C ALA A 49 0.47 3.28 10.33
N LEU A 50 0.39 4.47 10.95
CA LEU A 50 1.21 5.62 10.56
C LEU A 50 2.70 5.29 10.69
N LYS A 51 3.16 4.76 11.83
CA LYS A 51 4.56 4.32 12.01
C LYS A 51 4.99 3.29 10.97
N ALA A 52 4.11 2.36 10.60
CA ALA A 52 4.40 1.36 9.58
C ALA A 52 4.57 1.99 8.18
N PHE A 53 3.80 3.04 7.86
CA PHE A 53 3.92 3.78 6.61
C PHE A 53 5.14 4.70 6.60
N GLU A 54 5.43 5.36 7.71
CA GLU A 54 6.61 6.23 7.86
C GLU A 54 7.90 5.44 7.57
N ARG A 55 8.04 4.24 8.17
CA ARG A 55 9.17 3.33 7.93
C ARG A 55 9.32 2.87 6.49
N ARG A 56 8.25 2.95 5.70
CA ARG A 56 8.23 2.58 4.27
C ARG A 56 8.38 3.77 3.35
N GLY A 57 8.47 4.99 3.89
CA GLY A 57 8.45 6.23 3.12
C GLY A 57 7.12 6.43 2.38
N TRP A 58 6.03 5.84 2.90
CA TRP A 58 4.72 5.83 2.24
C TRP A 58 3.91 7.09 2.48
N HIS A 59 4.22 7.82 3.54
CA HIS A 59 3.63 9.12 3.82
C HIS A 59 4.61 10.02 4.56
N THR A 60 4.28 11.32 4.60
CA THR A 60 4.85 12.31 5.50
C THR A 60 3.71 13.13 6.12
N VAL A 61 3.92 13.68 7.31
CA VAL A 61 2.95 14.58 7.95
C VAL A 61 3.55 15.99 7.96
N SER A 62 2.80 16.96 7.43
CA SER A 62 3.19 18.38 7.42
C SER A 62 1.98 19.25 7.69
N GLY A 63 2.04 20.12 8.70
CA GLY A 63 0.98 21.10 8.98
C GLY A 63 -0.42 20.51 9.22
N GLY A 64 -0.51 19.28 9.76
CA GLY A 64 -1.78 18.58 9.94
C GLY A 64 -2.33 17.89 8.68
N MET A 65 -1.54 17.85 7.60
CA MET A 65 -1.83 17.10 6.38
C MET A 65 -0.97 15.83 6.33
N LEU A 66 -1.61 14.73 5.96
CA LEU A 66 -1.01 13.47 5.58
C LEU A 66 -0.72 13.52 4.07
N CYS A 67 0.55 13.71 3.73
CA CYS A 67 1.03 13.66 2.35
C CYS A 67 1.38 12.20 2.02
N VAL A 68 0.64 11.61 1.10
CA VAL A 68 0.77 10.22 0.67
C VAL A 68 1.65 10.14 -0.58
N SER A 69 2.64 9.25 -0.55
CA SER A 69 3.52 9.00 -1.70
C SER A 69 2.79 8.26 -2.83
N ASP A 70 3.29 8.38 -4.06
CA ASP A 70 2.76 7.63 -5.19
C ASP A 70 2.86 6.11 -4.99
N ALA A 71 3.90 5.64 -4.31
CA ALA A 71 4.04 4.23 -3.98
C ALA A 71 2.93 3.73 -3.04
N ALA A 72 2.47 4.58 -2.12
CA ALA A 72 1.39 4.25 -1.20
C ALA A 72 0.01 4.31 -1.88
N LEU A 73 -0.21 5.29 -2.75
CA LEU A 73 -1.41 5.37 -3.59
C LEU A 73 -1.50 4.18 -4.55
N ASP A 74 -0.39 3.78 -5.16
CA ASP A 74 -0.33 2.59 -6.01
C ASP A 74 -0.55 1.31 -5.21
N ALA A 75 0.03 1.19 -4.01
CA ALA A 75 -0.22 0.07 -3.10
C ALA A 75 -1.68 0.03 -2.58
N ALA A 76 -2.30 1.19 -2.40
CA ALA A 76 -3.70 1.31 -2.00
C ALA A 76 -4.63 0.88 -3.15
N ARG A 77 -4.36 1.34 -4.38
CA ARG A 77 -5.15 1.03 -5.59
C ARG A 77 -5.02 -0.41 -6.07
N ASN A 78 -3.81 -0.97 -6.03
CA ASN A 78 -3.57 -2.35 -6.45
C ASN A 78 -3.91 -3.38 -5.36
N GLY A 79 -4.36 -2.92 -4.19
CA GLY A 79 -4.36 -3.69 -2.96
C GLY A 79 -2.92 -4.01 -2.53
N THR A 80 -2.76 -4.47 -1.29
CA THR A 80 -1.48 -4.75 -0.60
C THR A 80 -0.52 -5.74 -1.27
N GLY A 81 -0.67 -6.07 -2.56
CA GLY A 81 0.23 -6.95 -3.28
C GLY A 81 0.22 -8.38 -2.72
N LEU A 82 -0.86 -8.79 -2.04
CA LEU A 82 -1.15 -10.20 -1.78
C LEU A 82 -1.44 -10.94 -3.11
N HIS A 83 -1.85 -10.22 -4.15
CA HIS A 83 -1.86 -10.73 -5.51
C HIS A 83 -0.59 -10.28 -6.22
N MET A 84 0.49 -11.05 -6.07
CA MET A 84 1.49 -11.11 -7.13
C MET A 84 0.82 -11.64 -8.39
N ARG A 85 0.20 -10.76 -9.20
CA ARG A 85 0.13 -11.00 -10.63
C ARG A 85 1.57 -10.92 -11.10
N LYS A 86 2.24 -12.08 -11.14
CA LYS A 86 3.46 -12.24 -11.93
C LYS A 86 3.18 -11.57 -13.28
N PRO A 87 3.99 -10.61 -13.75
CA PRO A 87 3.91 -10.22 -15.14
C PRO A 87 4.13 -11.52 -15.91
N ASN A 88 3.09 -11.94 -16.63
CA ASN A 88 3.15 -13.07 -17.53
C ASN A 88 4.13 -12.64 -18.63
N ARG A 89 5.44 -12.76 -18.35
CA ARG A 89 6.48 -12.65 -19.37
C ARG A 89 6.17 -13.78 -20.31
N GLY A 90 5.41 -13.45 -21.36
CA GLY A 90 5.11 -14.34 -22.45
C GLY A 90 6.40 -15.05 -22.78
N LYS A 91 6.38 -16.39 -22.66
CA LYS A 91 7.42 -17.22 -23.23
C LYS A 91 7.48 -16.80 -24.69
N ARG A 92 8.44 -15.93 -25.03
CA ARG A 92 8.86 -15.69 -26.40
C ARG A 92 9.14 -17.08 -26.95
N ARG A 93 8.24 -17.56 -27.81
CA ARG A 93 8.50 -18.68 -28.70
C ARG A 93 9.78 -18.29 -29.45
N ARG A 94 10.92 -18.80 -29.00
CA ARG A 94 12.08 -18.89 -29.87
C ARG A 94 11.69 -19.96 -30.88
N MET A 95 11.36 -19.53 -32.10
CA MET A 95 11.29 -20.42 -33.24
C MET A 95 12.63 -21.17 -33.31
N MET A 96 12.58 -22.47 -33.58
CA MET A 96 13.78 -23.27 -33.83
C MET A 96 14.48 -22.75 -35.09
N PRO A 97 15.81 -22.54 -35.07
CA PRO A 97 16.59 -22.62 -36.29
C PRO A 97 16.88 -24.10 -36.55
N ASN A 98 16.17 -24.68 -37.52
CA ASN A 98 16.59 -25.89 -38.20
C ASN A 98 17.91 -25.61 -38.91
N LEU A 99 19.01 -26.21 -38.45
CA LEU A 99 20.21 -26.46 -39.24
C LEU A 99 20.97 -27.63 -38.57
N PHE A 100 20.74 -28.85 -39.03
CA PHE A 100 21.72 -29.91 -39.33
C PHE A 100 20.98 -31.14 -39.84
#